data_AF-A0A7X9HF64-F1
#
_entry.id   AF-A0A7X9HF64-F1
#
_cell.length_a   1.000
_cell.length_b   1.000
_cell.length_c   1.000
_cell.angle_alpha   90.00
_cell.angle_beta   90.00
_cell.angle_gamma   90.00
#
_symmetry.space_group_name_H-M   'P 1'
#
loop_
_entity.id
_entity.type
_entity.pdbx_description
1 polymer ?
#
loop_
_entity_poly.entity_id
_entity_poly.type
_entity_poly.pdbx_seq_one_letter_code
_entity_poly.pdbx_strand_id
1 'polypeptide(L)'
;MKAEWGIYRYPILVYRLHAIRKHIYPKISDLDAFIAISDEPIPFEKIHDIRFSSIKPGAKWGKAYTCAWFHFKGKIPQQYRHSPVVCCVDIGGEGLVVNEHGEPVSAINSRITFMDYLQPTWDMRVIDIDKNTRDSGIIDVWVDAGFNGKIIQPFGKARFKYAYLALCRDDVKDFYFDYLTLAFAYCTCDDEPIKNNIKLLLDKSYAAVKNFLPHNVAEAKKIISKMYDLEQKSHEVFLTAVGQGHLDLAWLWPIRESKRKAVRTLINALQNSVQYPEFVFGASQPQMFEWIKQSQPVLYDAIKKAVNSGAIELQGGMWVECDTNIP
;
A
#
# COMPACT_ATOMS: atom_id res chain seq x y z
N MET A 1 14.06 -15.85 18.85
CA MET A 1 13.60 -14.94 17.78
C MET A 1 13.88 -15.57 16.41
N LYS A 2 13.00 -16.48 15.95
CA LYS A 2 13.02 -17.03 14.57
C LYS A 2 12.04 -16.29 13.63
N ALA A 3 11.08 -15.54 14.19
CA ALA A 3 10.10 -14.74 13.44
C ALA A 3 10.72 -13.50 12.79
N GLU A 4 9.92 -12.72 12.04
CA GLU A 4 10.04 -11.31 11.65
C GLU A 4 11.42 -10.60 11.75
N TRP A 5 12.03 -10.51 12.93
CA TRP A 5 13.37 -9.93 13.14
C TRP A 5 14.54 -10.81 12.68
N GLY A 6 14.29 -12.08 12.34
CA GLY A 6 15.31 -13.09 11.98
C GLY A 6 16.18 -12.68 10.79
N ILE A 7 15.61 -11.92 9.85
CA ILE A 7 16.31 -11.45 8.65
C ILE A 7 17.52 -10.55 8.96
N TYR A 8 17.52 -9.84 10.10
CA TYR A 8 18.64 -8.97 10.48
C TYR A 8 19.90 -9.74 10.91
N ARG A 9 19.78 -11.05 11.18
CA ARG A 9 20.95 -11.93 11.33
C ARG A 9 21.67 -12.17 10.00
N TYR A 10 21.04 -11.83 8.89
CA TYR A 10 21.54 -12.00 7.53
C TYR A 10 21.60 -10.64 6.82
N PRO A 11 22.53 -9.74 7.19
CA PRO A 11 22.60 -8.38 6.65
C PRO A 11 22.73 -8.33 5.13
N ILE A 12 23.32 -9.37 4.52
CA ILE A 12 23.40 -9.51 3.07
C ILE A 12 22.02 -9.59 2.42
N LEU A 13 21.03 -10.26 3.02
CA LEU A 13 19.68 -10.36 2.48
C LEU A 13 18.98 -9.00 2.51
N VAL A 14 19.12 -8.27 3.63
CA VAL A 14 18.59 -6.91 3.77
C VAL A 14 19.20 -5.96 2.74
N TYR A 15 20.51 -6.03 2.53
CA TYR A 15 21.21 -5.26 1.51
C TYR A 15 20.66 -5.56 0.11
N ARG A 16 20.55 -6.84 -0.25
CA ARG A 16 20.08 -7.28 -1.57
C ARG A 16 18.63 -6.89 -1.83
N LEU A 17 17.74 -7.06 -0.85
CA LEU A 17 16.37 -6.58 -0.92
C LEU A 17 16.35 -5.06 -1.17
N HIS A 18 17.12 -4.29 -0.40
CA HIS A 18 17.21 -2.85 -0.62
C HIS A 18 17.73 -2.48 -2.02
N ALA A 19 18.69 -3.23 -2.55
CA ALA A 19 19.24 -3.02 -3.89
C ALA A 19 18.21 -3.32 -4.98
N ILE A 20 17.48 -4.44 -4.89
CA ILE A 20 16.41 -4.79 -5.84
C ILE A 20 15.30 -3.73 -5.79
N ARG A 21 14.84 -3.37 -4.59
CA ARG A 21 13.72 -2.43 -4.39
C ARG A 21 13.93 -1.07 -5.06
N LYS A 22 15.18 -0.57 -5.11
CA LYS A 22 15.49 0.72 -5.76
C LYS A 22 15.14 0.78 -7.25
N HIS A 23 14.98 -0.37 -7.89
CA HIS A 23 14.75 -0.48 -9.33
C HIS A 23 13.29 -0.77 -9.68
N ILE A 24 12.40 -0.92 -8.69
CA ILE A 24 10.96 -1.15 -8.92
C ILE A 24 10.31 0.11 -9.50
N TYR A 25 10.67 1.28 -8.98
CA TYR A 25 10.06 2.56 -9.35
C TYR A 25 11.09 3.61 -9.79
N PRO A 26 11.75 3.44 -10.96
CA PRO A 26 12.66 4.45 -11.49
C PRO A 26 11.93 5.78 -11.71
N LYS A 27 12.46 6.85 -11.12
CA LYS A 27 11.88 8.19 -11.21
C LYS A 27 11.94 8.73 -12.64
N ILE A 28 10.83 9.28 -13.11
CA ILE A 28 10.66 9.96 -14.40
C ILE A 28 10.80 11.48 -14.23
N SER A 29 9.95 12.09 -13.39
CA SER A 29 9.90 13.54 -13.20
C SER A 29 9.20 13.88 -11.88
N ASP A 30 9.55 15.02 -11.28
CA ASP A 30 8.82 15.53 -10.11
C ASP A 30 7.41 16.00 -10.46
N LEU A 31 6.52 15.95 -9.48
CA LEU A 31 5.19 16.55 -9.54
C LEU A 31 5.19 17.87 -8.76
N ASP A 32 4.41 18.83 -9.24
CA ASP A 32 4.08 20.02 -8.47
C ASP A 32 3.11 19.62 -7.35
N ALA A 33 3.40 20.07 -6.13
CA ALA A 33 2.62 19.75 -4.95
C ALA A 33 2.07 21.03 -4.32
N PHE A 34 0.77 21.00 -4.03
CA PHE A 34 0.06 22.06 -3.34
C PHE A 34 -0.67 21.49 -2.12
N ILE A 35 -0.84 22.31 -1.10
CA ILE A 35 -1.47 21.93 0.15
C ILE A 35 -2.42 23.01 0.66
N ALA A 36 -3.53 22.59 1.26
CA ALA A 36 -4.38 23.38 2.13
C ALA A 36 -4.55 22.65 3.46
N ILE A 37 -4.18 23.28 4.57
CA ILE A 37 -4.21 22.68 5.92
C ILE A 37 -5.47 23.13 6.64
N SER A 38 -6.08 22.22 7.41
CA SER A 38 -7.26 22.49 8.23
C SER A 38 -7.23 21.73 9.55
N ASP A 39 -7.99 22.23 10.54
CA ASP A 39 -8.16 21.54 11.81
C ASP A 39 -9.11 20.34 11.67
N GLU A 40 -10.15 20.49 10.85
CA GLU A 40 -11.17 19.47 10.58
C GLU A 40 -11.18 19.05 9.10
N PRO A 41 -11.60 17.81 8.78
CA PRO A 41 -11.74 17.36 7.39
C PRO A 41 -12.69 18.25 6.61
N ILE A 42 -12.29 18.61 5.39
CA ILE A 42 -13.10 19.44 4.50
C ILE A 42 -13.68 18.53 3.41
N PRO A 43 -15.02 18.52 3.23
CA PRO A 43 -15.67 17.78 2.15
C PRO A 43 -15.15 18.19 0.76
N PHE A 44 -15.14 17.25 -0.18
CA PHE A 44 -14.61 17.46 -1.53
C PHE A 44 -15.32 18.61 -2.26
N GLU A 45 -16.61 18.80 -2.03
CA GLU A 45 -17.43 19.82 -2.68
C GLU A 45 -16.98 21.26 -2.34
N LYS A 46 -16.23 21.43 -1.25
CA LYS A 46 -15.74 22.72 -0.77
C LYS A 46 -14.27 22.97 -1.10
N ILE A 47 -13.59 22.05 -1.81
CA ILE A 47 -12.14 22.19 -2.08
C ILE A 47 -11.83 23.42 -2.93
N HIS A 48 -12.74 23.80 -3.82
CA HIS A 48 -12.58 24.96 -4.71
C HIS A 48 -12.73 26.30 -3.99
N ASP A 49 -13.32 26.30 -2.79
CA ASP A 49 -13.46 27.49 -1.94
C ASP A 49 -12.20 27.78 -1.10
N ILE A 50 -11.21 26.88 -1.15
CA ILE A 50 -10.05 26.90 -0.27
C ILE A 50 -8.80 27.27 -1.04
N ARG A 51 -7.97 28.09 -0.40
CA ARG A 51 -6.70 28.51 -0.98
C ARG A 51 -5.61 27.46 -0.76
N PHE A 52 -5.04 26.97 -1.86
CA PHE A 52 -3.87 26.11 -1.85
C PHE A 52 -2.57 26.91 -1.92
N SER A 53 -1.53 26.38 -1.29
CA SER A 53 -0.16 26.93 -1.31
C SER A 53 0.82 25.87 -1.79
N SER A 54 1.88 26.25 -2.50
CA SER A 54 2.90 25.28 -2.92
C SER A 54 3.65 24.73 -1.71
N ILE A 55 3.92 23.42 -1.71
CA ILE A 55 4.73 22.74 -0.69
C ILE A 55 5.95 22.07 -1.33
N LYS A 56 7.09 22.11 -0.63
CA LYS A 56 8.35 21.52 -1.09
C LYS A 56 8.80 20.37 -0.17
N PRO A 57 9.53 19.37 -0.69
CA PRO A 57 10.13 18.31 0.12
C PRO A 57 10.81 18.82 1.40
N GLY A 58 10.53 18.14 2.52
CA GLY A 58 11.03 18.49 3.86
C GLY A 58 10.13 19.44 4.65
N ALA A 59 9.20 20.15 4.01
CA ALA A 59 8.28 21.07 4.67
C ALA A 59 7.38 20.33 5.68
N LYS A 60 7.24 20.93 6.87
CA LYS A 60 6.31 20.46 7.90
C LYS A 60 4.93 21.01 7.55
N TRP A 61 3.89 20.20 7.70
CA TRP A 61 2.52 20.66 7.44
C TRP A 61 1.53 20.37 8.56
N GLY A 62 1.84 19.49 9.52
CA GLY A 62 0.87 19.15 10.55
C GLY A 62 1.47 18.56 11.82
N LYS A 63 0.69 18.64 12.90
CA LYS A 63 0.84 17.89 14.15
C LYS A 63 -0.28 16.85 14.23
N ALA A 64 -0.30 16.01 15.27
CA ALA A 64 -1.32 14.99 15.41
C ALA A 64 -2.74 15.57 15.20
N TYR A 65 -3.54 14.87 14.41
CA TYR A 65 -4.90 15.15 13.98
C TYR A 65 -5.09 16.37 13.05
N THR A 66 -4.00 16.98 12.58
CA THR A 66 -4.06 17.96 11.49
C THR A 66 -4.56 17.29 10.21
N CYS A 67 -5.53 17.93 9.56
CA CYS A 67 -6.04 17.55 8.26
C CYS A 67 -5.40 18.40 7.17
N ALA A 68 -5.36 17.89 5.95
CA ALA A 68 -4.97 18.68 4.80
C ALA A 68 -5.58 18.11 3.52
N TRP A 69 -5.78 18.95 2.52
CA TRP A 69 -5.88 18.51 1.14
C TRP A 69 -4.52 18.68 0.47
N PHE A 70 -4.07 17.66 -0.26
CA PHE A 70 -2.97 17.76 -1.20
C PHE A 70 -3.49 17.72 -2.63
N HIS A 71 -2.87 18.52 -3.48
CA HIS A 71 -3.13 18.52 -4.91
C HIS A 71 -1.80 18.36 -5.65
N PHE A 72 -1.67 17.27 -6.41
CA PHE A 72 -0.48 16.97 -7.20
C PHE A 72 -0.77 17.16 -8.69
N LYS A 73 0.09 17.94 -9.35
CA LYS A 73 -0.02 18.25 -10.78
C LYS A 73 1.24 17.90 -11.53
N GLY A 74 1.09 17.54 -12.79
CA GLY A 74 2.22 17.26 -13.66
C GLY A 74 1.80 16.82 -15.05
N LYS A 75 2.79 16.43 -15.87
CA LYS A 75 2.56 15.88 -17.20
C LYS A 75 3.41 14.64 -17.39
N ILE A 76 2.83 13.59 -17.96
CA ILE A 76 3.57 12.39 -18.37
C ILE A 76 4.40 12.77 -19.60
N PRO A 77 5.75 12.64 -19.57
CA PRO A 77 6.57 12.92 -20.74
C PRO A 77 6.18 12.02 -21.91
N GLN A 78 6.24 12.54 -23.14
CA GLN A 78 5.71 11.88 -24.33
C GLN A 78 6.26 10.45 -24.52
N GLN A 79 7.55 10.24 -24.24
CA GLN A 79 8.22 8.93 -24.34
C GLN A 79 7.68 7.86 -23.38
N TYR A 80 6.92 8.24 -22.34
CA TYR A 80 6.38 7.34 -21.32
C TYR A 80 4.85 7.18 -21.38
N ARG A 81 4.16 7.79 -22.36
CA ARG A 81 2.69 7.73 -22.45
C ARG A 81 2.13 6.30 -22.56
N HIS A 82 2.90 5.38 -23.14
CA HIS A 82 2.51 3.98 -23.28
C HIS A 82 3.24 3.06 -22.29
N SER A 83 3.92 3.63 -21.29
CA SER A 83 4.60 2.89 -20.24
C SER A 83 3.70 2.75 -19.00
N PRO A 84 3.93 1.74 -18.15
CA PRO A 84 3.26 1.64 -16.86
C PRO A 84 3.79 2.75 -15.93
N VAL A 85 3.16 3.92 -15.96
CA VAL A 85 3.52 5.07 -15.12
C VAL A 85 2.61 5.12 -13.89
N VAL A 86 3.21 5.44 -12.75
CA VAL A 86 2.53 5.62 -11.45
C VAL A 86 2.96 6.92 -10.78
N CYS A 87 2.17 7.42 -9.82
CA CYS A 87 2.55 8.54 -8.96
C CYS A 87 3.05 8.01 -7.60
N CYS A 88 4.29 8.33 -7.24
CA CYS A 88 4.85 7.98 -5.93
C CYS A 88 4.80 9.19 -5.00
N VAL A 89 4.07 9.09 -3.89
CA VAL A 89 3.77 10.20 -2.98
C VAL A 89 4.01 9.80 -1.53
N ASP A 90 4.83 10.56 -0.81
CA ASP A 90 4.98 10.45 0.65
C ASP A 90 4.70 11.81 1.29
N ILE A 91 3.48 11.96 1.79
CA ILE A 91 3.04 13.13 2.55
C ILE A 91 3.43 13.08 4.03
N GLY A 92 4.03 11.98 4.51
CA GLY A 92 4.36 11.81 5.93
C GLY A 92 3.13 11.70 6.84
N GLY A 93 2.01 11.25 6.29
CA GLY A 93 0.74 11.00 6.95
C GLY A 93 -0.03 9.90 6.21
N GLU A 94 -1.34 9.89 6.37
CA GLU A 94 -2.25 9.00 5.66
C GLU A 94 -3.13 9.81 4.71
N GLY A 95 -3.65 9.22 3.64
CA GLY A 95 -4.44 9.95 2.66
C GLY A 95 -5.39 9.08 1.85
N LEU A 96 -6.53 9.66 1.51
CA LEU A 96 -7.52 9.08 0.60
C LEU A 96 -7.38 9.78 -0.76
N VAL A 97 -7.12 9.01 -1.80
CA VAL A 97 -7.04 9.52 -3.17
C VAL A 97 -8.43 9.51 -3.77
N VAL A 98 -8.81 10.61 -4.42
CA VAL A 98 -10.12 10.78 -5.05
C VAL A 98 -10.01 11.20 -6.51
N ASN A 99 -11.03 10.88 -7.30
CA ASN A 99 -11.17 11.37 -8.68
C ASN A 99 -11.74 12.80 -8.73
N GLU A 100 -12.00 13.34 -9.94
CA GLU A 100 -12.59 14.67 -10.11
C GLU A 100 -13.99 14.85 -9.51
N HIS A 101 -14.65 13.76 -9.11
CA HIS A 101 -15.97 13.76 -8.48
C HIS A 101 -15.92 13.58 -6.96
N GLY A 102 -14.72 13.45 -6.38
CA GLY A 102 -14.54 13.21 -4.94
C GLY A 102 -14.74 11.76 -4.53
N GLU A 103 -14.87 10.84 -5.48
CA GLU A 103 -15.07 9.41 -5.21
C GLU A 103 -13.71 8.76 -4.87
N PRO A 104 -13.64 7.91 -3.82
CA PRO A 104 -12.47 7.13 -3.46
C PRO A 104 -11.95 6.27 -4.62
N VAL A 105 -10.69 6.47 -5.01
CA VAL A 105 -10.04 5.62 -6.02
C VAL A 105 -8.84 4.86 -5.50
N SER A 106 -8.19 5.30 -4.42
CA SER A 106 -7.09 4.59 -3.78
C SER A 106 -6.80 5.20 -2.41
N ALA A 107 -5.83 4.65 -1.67
CA ALA A 107 -5.37 5.22 -0.41
C ALA A 107 -3.85 5.16 -0.28
N ILE A 108 -3.29 6.16 0.39
CA ILE A 108 -1.89 6.17 0.82
C ILE A 108 -1.79 6.11 2.34
N ASN A 109 -0.74 5.45 2.85
CA ASN A 109 -0.56 5.21 4.27
C ASN A 109 0.87 5.48 4.76
N SER A 110 0.97 5.74 6.06
CA SER A 110 2.24 5.85 6.77
C SER A 110 2.85 4.48 7.02
N ARG A 111 4.18 4.44 7.09
CA ARG A 111 4.92 3.25 7.53
C ARG A 111 4.98 3.26 9.06
N ILE A 112 4.53 2.17 9.66
CA ILE A 112 4.35 2.01 11.10
C ILE A 112 5.27 0.89 11.60
N THR A 113 5.31 -0.23 10.89
CA THR A 113 6.06 -1.42 11.29
C THR A 113 7.42 -1.49 10.60
N PHE A 114 8.33 -2.31 11.12
CA PHE A 114 9.61 -2.55 10.44
C PHE A 114 9.41 -3.37 9.15
N MET A 115 8.38 -4.24 9.10
CA MET A 115 7.99 -4.95 7.87
C MET A 115 7.66 -3.97 6.76
N ASP A 116 7.09 -2.81 7.11
CA ASP A 116 6.86 -1.75 6.14
C ASP A 116 8.16 -1.17 5.54
N TYR A 117 9.33 -1.44 6.12
CA TYR A 117 10.61 -1.05 5.54
C TYR A 117 11.27 -2.17 4.73
N LEU A 118 10.76 -3.41 4.82
CA LEU A 118 11.21 -4.59 4.08
C LEU A 118 10.24 -5.04 2.99
N GLN A 119 8.99 -4.65 3.03
CA GLN A 119 8.09 -4.78 1.89
C GLN A 119 8.40 -3.66 0.87
N PRO A 120 7.98 -3.79 -0.40
CA PRO A 120 8.06 -2.69 -1.35
C PRO A 120 6.90 -1.72 -1.07
N THR A 121 6.79 -1.24 0.16
CA THR A 121 5.77 -0.29 0.69
C THR A 121 5.84 1.10 0.08
N TRP A 122 6.46 1.21 -1.07
CA TRP A 122 6.01 2.19 -2.03
C TRP A 122 4.56 1.91 -2.40
N ASP A 123 4.09 0.66 -2.41
CA ASP A 123 2.71 0.32 -2.78
C ASP A 123 1.65 1.08 -1.95
N MET A 124 1.86 1.26 -0.64
CA MET A 124 0.98 2.11 0.19
C MET A 124 1.13 3.62 -0.08
N ARG A 125 1.87 4.02 -1.10
CA ARG A 125 2.29 5.39 -1.46
C ARG A 125 2.42 5.55 -2.98
N VAL A 126 1.94 4.56 -3.71
CA VAL A 126 1.95 4.50 -5.16
C VAL A 126 0.49 4.60 -5.55
N ILE A 127 0.20 5.58 -6.37
CA ILE A 127 -1.12 5.84 -6.90
C ILE A 127 -1.06 5.43 -8.36
N ASP A 128 -1.84 4.42 -8.70
CA ASP A 128 -1.99 4.00 -10.09
C ASP A 128 -2.66 5.08 -10.92
N ILE A 129 -2.24 5.19 -12.17
CA ILE A 129 -2.79 6.14 -13.13
C ILE A 129 -3.83 5.40 -13.97
N ASP A 130 -5.07 5.89 -13.92
CA ASP A 130 -6.16 5.36 -14.73
C ASP A 130 -5.91 5.62 -16.24
N LYS A 131 -6.71 4.95 -17.08
CA LYS A 131 -6.57 5.04 -18.53
C LYS A 131 -6.78 6.46 -19.07
N ASN A 132 -7.77 7.20 -18.58
CA ASN A 132 -8.10 8.55 -19.06
C ASN A 132 -6.96 9.53 -18.74
N THR A 133 -6.41 9.44 -17.53
CA THR A 133 -5.24 10.22 -17.10
C THR A 133 -4.01 9.88 -17.94
N ARG A 134 -3.80 8.61 -18.28
CA ARG A 134 -2.70 8.18 -19.16
C ARG A 134 -2.85 8.70 -20.60
N ASP A 135 -4.05 8.63 -21.15
CA ASP A 135 -4.37 9.05 -22.53
C ASP A 135 -4.21 10.58 -22.70
N SER A 136 -4.69 11.36 -21.71
CA SER A 136 -4.47 12.81 -21.69
C SER A 136 -3.00 13.18 -21.45
N GLY A 137 -2.31 12.40 -20.63
CA GLY A 137 -0.95 12.65 -20.15
C GLY A 137 -0.87 13.79 -19.13
N ILE A 138 -2.00 14.21 -18.55
CA ILE A 138 -2.08 15.26 -17.52
C ILE A 138 -2.32 14.59 -16.18
N ILE A 139 -1.49 14.89 -15.20
CA ILE A 139 -1.66 14.41 -13.82
C ILE A 139 -2.42 15.46 -13.04
N ASP A 140 -3.56 15.07 -12.47
CA ASP A 140 -4.37 15.87 -11.56
C ASP A 140 -4.87 14.96 -10.42
N VAL A 141 -4.13 14.91 -9.32
CA VAL A 141 -4.39 13.95 -8.22
C VAL A 141 -4.72 14.71 -6.94
N TRP A 142 -5.88 14.41 -6.38
CA TRP A 142 -6.38 14.97 -5.13
C TRP A 142 -6.28 13.96 -3.99
N VAL A 143 -5.78 14.40 -2.84
CA VAL A 143 -5.61 13.54 -1.66
C VAL A 143 -6.13 14.23 -0.40
N ASP A 144 -7.17 13.67 0.21
CA ASP A 144 -7.63 14.04 1.55
C ASP A 144 -6.72 13.38 2.58
N ALA A 145 -5.87 14.18 3.22
CA ALA A 145 -4.80 13.77 4.10
C ALA A 145 -5.09 14.01 5.59
N GLY A 146 -4.55 13.13 6.43
CA GLY A 146 -4.62 13.22 7.88
C GLY A 146 -3.30 12.78 8.49
N PHE A 147 -2.84 13.49 9.52
CA PHE A 147 -1.66 13.06 10.27
C PHE A 147 -2.07 12.60 11.67
N ASN A 148 -2.20 11.28 11.85
CA ASN A 148 -2.63 10.66 13.10
C ASN A 148 -1.46 10.35 14.06
N GLY A 149 -0.36 11.11 13.93
CA GLY A 149 0.84 10.93 14.72
C GLY A 149 1.82 9.89 14.16
N LYS A 150 2.82 9.51 14.95
CA LYS A 150 3.87 8.57 14.56
C LYS A 150 3.70 7.25 15.30
N ILE A 151 3.80 6.15 14.56
CA ILE A 151 3.64 4.79 15.11
C ILE A 151 2.32 4.70 15.91
N ILE A 152 1.24 5.25 15.33
CA ILE A 152 -0.12 5.26 15.90
C ILE A 152 -0.28 6.15 17.16
N GLN A 153 0.80 6.75 17.65
CA GLN A 153 0.78 7.61 18.83
C GLN A 153 0.72 9.09 18.43
N PRO A 154 0.01 9.96 19.18
CA PRO A 154 -0.24 11.36 18.81
C PRO A 154 0.95 12.30 19.02
N PHE A 155 2.15 11.87 18.65
CA PHE A 155 3.36 12.68 18.66
C PHE A 155 3.98 12.83 17.26
N GLY A 156 4.94 13.74 17.15
CA GLY A 156 5.69 13.98 15.93
C GLY A 156 5.06 15.06 15.04
N LYS A 157 5.63 15.20 13.84
CA LYS A 157 5.21 16.20 12.86
C LYS A 157 5.13 15.54 11.49
N ALA A 158 4.06 15.83 10.77
CA ALA A 158 3.88 15.46 9.38
C ALA A 158 4.85 16.27 8.52
N ARG A 159 5.50 15.60 7.56
CA ARG A 159 6.42 16.24 6.63
C ARG A 159 6.17 15.69 5.24
N PHE A 160 5.94 16.59 4.29
CA PHE A 160 5.92 16.23 2.89
C PHE A 160 7.33 15.82 2.47
N LYS A 161 7.50 14.62 1.92
CA LYS A 161 8.82 14.10 1.53
C LYS A 161 9.03 14.14 0.03
N TYR A 162 8.07 13.68 -0.76
CA TYR A 162 8.19 13.68 -2.22
C TYR A 162 6.84 13.44 -2.90
N ALA A 163 6.76 13.89 -4.15
CA ALA A 163 5.76 13.49 -5.14
C ALA A 163 6.44 13.47 -6.52
N TYR A 164 6.42 12.34 -7.21
CA TYR A 164 7.00 12.21 -8.56
C TYR A 164 6.31 11.12 -9.37
N LEU A 165 6.45 11.20 -10.69
CA LEU A 165 6.14 10.13 -11.61
C LEU A 165 7.27 9.12 -11.65
N ALA A 166 6.92 7.84 -11.69
CA ALA A 166 7.86 6.74 -11.86
C ALA A 166 7.34 5.72 -12.86
N LEU A 167 8.26 4.98 -13.49
CA LEU A 167 7.93 3.73 -14.16
C LEU A 167 7.64 2.68 -13.11
N CYS A 168 6.58 1.87 -13.29
CA CYS A 168 6.36 0.66 -12.52
C CYS A 168 7.01 -0.51 -13.27
N ARG A 169 8.11 -1.04 -12.73
CA ARG A 169 8.79 -2.23 -13.24
C ARG A 169 8.21 -3.48 -12.58
N ASP A 170 7.08 -3.96 -13.09
CA ASP A 170 6.40 -5.15 -12.55
C ASP A 170 7.31 -6.39 -12.58
N ASP A 171 8.17 -6.53 -13.59
CA ASP A 171 9.16 -7.61 -13.66
C ASP A 171 10.15 -7.60 -12.47
N VAL A 172 10.58 -6.42 -12.04
CA VAL A 172 11.44 -6.25 -10.85
C VAL A 172 10.63 -6.38 -9.56
N LYS A 173 9.37 -5.91 -9.54
CA LYS A 173 8.45 -6.03 -8.41
C LYS A 173 8.14 -7.50 -8.10
N ASP A 174 7.83 -8.29 -9.11
CA ASP A 174 7.62 -9.73 -9.00
C ASP A 174 8.85 -10.43 -8.45
N PHE A 175 10.02 -10.19 -9.07
CA PHE A 175 11.27 -10.78 -8.63
C PHE A 175 11.60 -10.38 -7.18
N TYR A 176 11.28 -9.15 -6.78
CA TYR A 176 11.43 -8.68 -5.41
C TYR A 176 10.59 -9.52 -4.43
N PHE A 177 9.33 -9.80 -4.75
CA PHE A 177 8.45 -10.58 -3.88
C PHE A 177 8.85 -12.06 -3.83
N ASP A 178 9.30 -12.66 -4.93
CA ASP A 178 9.91 -13.99 -4.92
C ASP A 178 11.13 -14.01 -3.99
N TYR A 179 12.02 -13.01 -4.12
CA TYR A 179 13.22 -12.90 -3.30
C TYR A 179 12.90 -12.67 -1.82
N LEU A 180 11.93 -11.81 -1.51
CA LEU A 180 11.47 -11.54 -0.15
C LEU A 180 10.88 -12.79 0.50
N THR A 181 10.03 -13.50 -0.22
CA THR A 181 9.38 -14.74 0.25
C THR A 181 10.43 -15.78 0.62
N LEU A 182 11.37 -16.04 -0.29
CA LEU A 182 12.44 -17.01 -0.03
C LEU A 182 13.44 -16.53 1.04
N ALA A 183 13.70 -15.22 1.16
CA ALA A 183 14.53 -14.69 2.23
C ALA A 183 13.91 -14.95 3.61
N PHE A 184 12.59 -14.77 3.77
CA PHE A 184 11.90 -15.11 5.01
C PHE A 184 11.87 -16.62 5.24
N ALA A 185 11.56 -17.41 4.21
CA ALA A 185 11.60 -18.88 4.30
C ALA A 185 12.98 -19.37 4.76
N TYR A 186 14.07 -18.81 4.23
CA TYR A 186 15.44 -19.13 4.67
C TYR A 186 15.67 -18.82 6.16
N CYS A 187 15.12 -17.72 6.66
CA CYS A 187 15.27 -17.30 8.05
C CYS A 187 14.51 -18.22 9.03
N THR A 188 13.41 -18.83 8.58
CA THR A 188 12.51 -19.65 9.40
C THR A 188 12.66 -21.16 9.15
N CYS A 189 13.31 -21.58 8.06
CA CYS A 189 13.44 -22.99 7.70
C CYS A 189 14.39 -23.73 8.64
N ASP A 190 13.87 -24.81 9.23
CA ASP A 190 14.62 -25.74 10.07
C ASP A 190 15.09 -26.99 9.31
N ASP A 191 14.52 -27.27 8.13
CA ASP A 191 15.00 -28.33 7.23
C ASP A 191 16.27 -27.85 6.50
N GLU A 192 17.42 -28.43 6.85
CA GLU A 192 18.73 -28.01 6.33
C GLU A 192 18.88 -28.23 4.81
N PRO A 193 18.48 -29.36 4.20
CA PRO A 193 18.48 -29.51 2.75
C PRO A 193 17.70 -28.41 2.02
N ILE A 194 16.46 -28.13 2.45
CA ILE A 194 15.61 -27.09 1.86
C ILE A 194 16.27 -25.71 2.06
N LYS A 195 16.73 -25.42 3.27
CA LYS A 195 17.36 -24.14 3.61
C LYS A 195 18.62 -23.88 2.78
N ASN A 196 19.47 -24.89 2.59
CA ASN A 196 20.67 -24.77 1.75
C ASN A 196 20.32 -24.54 0.28
N ASN A 197 19.26 -25.19 -0.22
CA ASN A 197 18.74 -24.93 -1.56
C ASN A 197 18.22 -23.50 -1.70
N ILE A 198 17.40 -23.02 -0.76
CA ILE A 198 16.91 -21.63 -0.75
C ILE A 198 18.10 -20.65 -0.79
N LYS A 199 19.11 -20.86 0.06
CA LYS A 199 20.32 -20.02 0.08
C LYS A 199 21.00 -19.98 -1.28
N LEU A 200 21.20 -21.14 -1.91
CA LEU A 200 21.83 -21.26 -3.21
C LEU A 200 21.05 -20.49 -4.30
N LEU A 201 19.72 -20.59 -4.30
CA LEU A 201 18.86 -19.91 -5.25
C LEU A 201 18.83 -18.39 -5.03
N LEU A 202 18.82 -17.92 -3.77
CA LEU A 202 18.95 -16.50 -3.42
C LEU A 202 20.30 -15.94 -3.92
N ASP A 203 21.40 -16.67 -3.71
CA ASP A 203 22.74 -16.25 -4.15
C ASP A 203 22.83 -16.19 -5.68
N LYS A 204 22.36 -17.23 -6.39
CA LYS A 204 22.41 -17.29 -7.86
C LYS A 204 21.50 -16.28 -8.54
N SER A 205 20.25 -16.15 -8.08
CA SER A 205 19.29 -15.21 -8.66
C SER A 205 19.75 -13.76 -8.50
N TYR A 206 20.30 -13.40 -7.33
CA TYR A 206 20.87 -12.07 -7.14
C TYR A 206 22.11 -11.82 -8.01
N ALA A 207 22.96 -12.82 -8.23
CA ALA A 207 24.10 -12.69 -9.14
C ALA A 207 23.67 -12.52 -10.61
N ALA A 208 22.50 -13.03 -10.99
CA ALA A 208 21.97 -12.95 -12.35
C ALA A 208 21.35 -11.58 -12.69
N VAL A 209 20.84 -10.82 -11.72
CA VAL A 209 20.14 -9.53 -11.95
C VAL A 209 21.10 -8.35 -12.24
N LYS A 210 22.05 -8.54 -13.14
CA LYS A 210 23.05 -7.52 -13.52
C LYS A 210 22.38 -6.28 -14.12
N ASN A 211 22.61 -5.12 -13.50
CA ASN A 211 22.08 -3.81 -13.91
C ASN A 211 20.54 -3.76 -14.08
N PHE A 212 19.79 -4.74 -13.57
CA PHE A 212 18.33 -4.81 -13.70
C PHE A 212 17.81 -4.68 -15.14
N LEU A 213 18.60 -5.14 -16.13
CA LEU A 213 18.13 -5.25 -17.52
C LEU A 213 17.00 -6.29 -17.59
N PRO A 214 15.95 -6.08 -18.42
CA PRO A 214 14.78 -6.97 -18.44
C PRO A 214 15.13 -8.46 -18.62
N HIS A 215 16.08 -8.79 -19.50
CA HIS A 215 16.51 -10.18 -19.70
C HIS A 215 17.25 -10.78 -18.50
N ASN A 216 17.99 -9.97 -17.75
CA ASN A 216 18.69 -10.39 -16.52
C ASN A 216 17.71 -10.60 -15.36
N VAL A 217 16.68 -9.75 -15.26
CA VAL A 217 15.58 -9.93 -14.29
C VAL A 217 14.81 -11.21 -14.61
N ALA A 218 14.50 -11.44 -15.90
CA ALA A 218 13.83 -12.67 -16.32
C ALA A 218 14.65 -13.92 -16.00
N GLU A 219 15.97 -13.90 -16.20
CA GLU A 219 16.85 -15.00 -15.83
C GLU A 219 16.92 -15.22 -14.31
N ALA A 220 17.04 -14.13 -13.53
CA ALA A 220 16.99 -14.20 -12.07
C ALA A 220 15.67 -14.82 -11.56
N LYS A 221 14.54 -14.45 -12.20
CA LYS A 221 13.21 -15.01 -11.91
C LYS A 221 13.17 -16.51 -12.22
N LYS A 222 13.65 -16.94 -13.41
CA LYS A 222 13.76 -18.37 -13.75
C LYS A 222 14.59 -19.17 -12.75
N ILE A 223 15.67 -18.58 -12.22
CA ILE A 223 16.50 -19.24 -11.21
C ILE A 223 15.73 -19.40 -9.89
N ILE A 224 15.14 -18.32 -9.38
CA ILE A 224 14.51 -18.33 -8.07
C ILE A 224 13.21 -19.16 -8.05
N SER A 225 12.46 -19.17 -9.16
CA SER A 225 11.21 -19.93 -9.28
C SER A 225 11.37 -21.44 -9.17
N LYS A 226 12.58 -21.98 -9.35
CA LYS A 226 12.88 -23.42 -9.12
C LYS A 226 12.54 -23.89 -7.71
N MET A 227 12.42 -22.98 -6.75
CA MET A 227 11.99 -23.31 -5.39
C MET A 227 10.51 -23.70 -5.32
N TYR A 228 9.68 -23.24 -6.26
CA TYR A 228 8.26 -23.56 -6.34
C TYR A 228 7.98 -24.87 -7.10
N ASP A 229 8.98 -25.41 -7.81
CA ASP A 229 8.89 -26.68 -8.54
C ASP A 229 9.17 -27.92 -7.67
N LEU A 230 9.33 -27.75 -6.36
CA LEU A 230 9.51 -28.88 -5.45
C LEU A 230 8.27 -29.77 -5.48
N GLU A 231 8.47 -31.09 -5.50
CA GLU A 231 7.37 -32.06 -5.44
C GLU A 231 6.44 -31.69 -4.28
N GLN A 232 5.19 -31.39 -4.61
CA GLN A 232 4.12 -31.27 -3.63
C GLN A 232 3.91 -32.65 -3.02
N LYS A 233 4.58 -32.91 -1.90
CA LYS A 233 4.26 -34.08 -1.08
C LYS A 233 2.80 -33.93 -0.66
N SER A 234 2.01 -35.00 -0.78
CA SER A 234 0.62 -35.07 -0.30
C SER A 234 0.50 -34.39 1.06
N HIS A 235 -0.11 -33.21 1.10
CA HIS A 235 -0.27 -32.46 2.33
C HIS A 235 -1.54 -32.93 3.04
N GLU A 236 -1.41 -33.51 4.24
CA GLU A 236 -2.54 -33.84 5.12
C GLU A 236 -3.13 -32.59 5.81
N VAL A 237 -2.50 -31.42 5.66
CA VAL A 237 -2.86 -30.17 6.31
C VAL A 237 -3.27 -29.13 5.28
N PHE A 238 -4.46 -28.55 5.48
CA PHE A 238 -4.96 -27.43 4.69
C PHE A 238 -4.77 -26.13 5.47
N LEU A 239 -4.16 -25.14 4.83
CA LEU A 239 -4.01 -23.79 5.36
C LEU A 239 -4.90 -22.86 4.56
N THR A 240 -5.68 -22.02 5.26
CA THR A 240 -6.49 -20.96 4.65
C THR A 240 -5.99 -19.62 5.16
N ALA A 241 -5.91 -18.62 4.29
CA ALA A 241 -5.55 -17.26 4.63
C ALA A 241 -6.67 -16.32 4.20
N VAL A 242 -7.05 -15.39 5.08
CA VAL A 242 -8.06 -14.35 4.83
C VAL A 242 -7.44 -13.01 5.19
N GLY A 243 -7.56 -12.03 4.30
CA GLY A 243 -7.13 -10.66 4.58
C GLY A 243 -7.99 -10.03 5.66
N GLN A 244 -7.40 -9.31 6.61
CA GLN A 244 -8.12 -8.63 7.68
C GLN A 244 -7.48 -7.27 7.95
N GLY A 245 -8.30 -6.27 8.28
CA GLY A 245 -7.85 -4.93 8.61
C GLY A 245 -8.54 -4.40 9.86
N HIS A 246 -8.12 -4.86 11.03
CA HIS A 246 -8.69 -4.44 12.32
C HIS A 246 -8.67 -2.92 12.44
N LEU A 247 -9.82 -2.35 12.78
CA LEU A 247 -9.99 -0.91 12.93
C LEU A 247 -10.77 -0.61 14.20
N ASP A 248 -10.07 -0.10 15.21
CA ASP A 248 -10.73 0.47 16.38
C ASP A 248 -11.53 1.71 15.97
N LEU A 249 -12.84 1.68 16.21
CA LEU A 249 -13.74 2.79 15.84
C LEU A 249 -13.48 4.03 16.70
N ALA A 250 -12.94 3.88 17.90
CA ALA A 250 -12.44 4.96 18.74
C ALA A 250 -11.31 4.43 19.65
N TRP A 251 -10.08 4.92 19.44
CA TRP A 251 -8.93 4.56 20.27
C TRP A 251 -7.96 5.73 20.41
N LEU A 252 -6.82 5.69 19.71
CA LEU A 252 -5.80 6.75 19.73
C LEU A 252 -6.06 7.85 18.70
N TRP A 253 -7.24 7.89 18.09
CA TRP A 253 -7.67 8.89 17.14
C TRP A 253 -9.16 9.20 17.31
N PRO A 254 -9.61 10.41 16.93
CA PRO A 254 -11.02 10.76 17.01
C PRO A 254 -11.85 9.99 15.98
N ILE A 255 -13.16 9.82 16.25
CA ILE A 255 -14.09 9.08 15.38
C ILE A 255 -14.06 9.56 13.93
N ARG A 256 -13.84 10.86 13.68
CA ARG A 256 -13.71 11.41 12.32
C ARG A 256 -12.59 10.75 11.51
N GLU A 257 -11.51 10.33 12.17
CA GLU A 257 -10.42 9.61 11.53
C GLU A 257 -10.76 8.14 11.31
N SER A 258 -11.53 7.51 12.20
CA SER A 258 -12.06 6.16 11.98
C SER A 258 -12.95 6.10 10.73
N LYS A 259 -13.80 7.12 10.52
CA LYS A 259 -14.61 7.24 9.29
C LYS A 259 -13.74 7.29 8.03
N ARG A 260 -12.64 8.05 8.06
CA ARG A 260 -11.69 8.13 6.93
C ARG A 260 -10.85 6.87 6.76
N LYS A 261 -10.45 6.24 7.85
CA LYS A 261 -9.71 4.95 7.86
C LYS A 261 -10.57 3.83 7.28
N ALA A 262 -11.85 3.77 7.64
CA ALA A 262 -12.83 2.84 7.11
C ALA A 262 -12.87 2.86 5.58
N VAL A 263 -13.02 4.05 5.00
CA VAL A 263 -13.03 4.26 3.54
C VAL A 263 -11.71 3.78 2.93
N ARG A 264 -10.55 4.18 3.49
CA ARG A 264 -9.22 3.77 3.00
C ARG A 264 -8.97 2.26 3.08
N THR A 265 -9.43 1.60 4.13
CA THR A 265 -9.30 0.15 4.29
C THR A 265 -10.14 -0.57 3.24
N LEU A 266 -11.40 -0.19 3.07
CA LEU A 266 -12.31 -0.91 2.19
C LEU A 266 -12.09 -0.61 0.70
N ILE A 267 -11.63 0.60 0.32
CA ILE A 267 -11.23 0.84 -1.07
C ILE A 267 -10.01 -0.02 -1.44
N ASN A 268 -9.02 -0.13 -0.57
CA ASN A 268 -7.85 -0.99 -0.82
C ASN A 268 -8.23 -2.48 -0.89
N ALA A 269 -9.11 -2.95 0.01
CA ALA A 269 -9.61 -4.32 -0.04
C ALA A 269 -10.37 -4.61 -1.36
N LEU A 270 -11.17 -3.65 -1.82
CA LEU A 270 -11.88 -3.76 -3.10
C LEU A 270 -10.92 -3.76 -4.30
N GLN A 271 -9.88 -2.92 -4.28
CA GLN A 271 -8.87 -2.91 -5.35
C GLN A 271 -8.13 -4.24 -5.41
N ASN A 272 -7.74 -4.79 -4.26
CA ASN A 272 -7.08 -6.08 -4.18
C ASN A 272 -7.99 -7.21 -4.71
N SER A 273 -9.29 -7.20 -4.42
CA SER A 273 -10.19 -8.24 -4.93
C SER A 273 -10.43 -8.17 -6.44
N VAL A 274 -10.32 -6.98 -7.04
CA VAL A 274 -10.34 -6.82 -8.49
C VAL A 274 -9.04 -7.36 -9.13
N GLN A 275 -7.90 -7.11 -8.47
CA GLN A 275 -6.59 -7.51 -9.00
C GLN A 275 -6.28 -9.00 -8.78
N TYR A 276 -6.72 -9.57 -7.67
CA TYR A 276 -6.45 -10.94 -7.23
C TYR A 276 -7.78 -11.65 -6.95
N PRO A 277 -8.36 -12.39 -7.91
CA PRO A 277 -9.68 -13.01 -7.77
C PRO A 277 -9.82 -13.99 -6.58
N GLU A 278 -8.71 -14.55 -6.11
CA GLU A 278 -8.63 -15.43 -4.93
C GLU A 278 -8.58 -14.68 -3.60
N PHE A 279 -8.41 -13.36 -3.62
CA PHE A 279 -8.33 -12.54 -2.41
C PHE A 279 -9.70 -12.41 -1.74
N VAL A 280 -9.75 -12.83 -0.47
CA VAL A 280 -10.91 -12.68 0.42
C VAL A 280 -10.53 -11.73 1.55
N PHE A 281 -11.38 -10.73 1.82
CA PHE A 281 -11.22 -9.80 2.92
C PHE A 281 -12.34 -9.96 3.95
N GLY A 282 -11.96 -10.27 5.20
CA GLY A 282 -12.86 -10.33 6.35
C GLY A 282 -13.11 -8.95 6.96
N ALA A 283 -14.38 -8.60 7.13
CA ALA A 283 -14.79 -7.33 7.75
C ALA A 283 -15.88 -7.56 8.81
N SER A 284 -15.65 -7.05 10.01
CA SER A 284 -16.36 -7.45 11.24
C SER A 284 -17.42 -6.47 11.76
N GLN A 285 -17.32 -5.19 11.41
CA GLN A 285 -18.02 -4.11 12.13
C GLN A 285 -19.06 -3.37 11.26
N PRO A 286 -20.38 -3.68 11.39
CA PRO A 286 -21.49 -2.97 10.74
C PRO A 286 -21.43 -1.44 10.82
N GLN A 287 -21.02 -0.87 11.96
CA GLN A 287 -20.91 0.59 12.13
C GLN A 287 -19.97 1.25 11.10
N MET A 288 -18.92 0.54 10.67
CA MET A 288 -17.99 1.00 9.63
C MET A 288 -18.72 1.18 8.29
N PHE A 289 -19.53 0.19 7.92
CA PHE A 289 -20.31 0.21 6.68
C PHE A 289 -21.40 1.28 6.71
N GLU A 290 -22.03 1.52 7.85
CA GLU A 290 -23.02 2.59 8.00
C GLU A 290 -22.40 3.98 7.77
N TRP A 291 -21.19 4.24 8.28
CA TRP A 291 -20.48 5.48 8.00
C TRP A 291 -20.11 5.64 6.51
N ILE A 292 -19.72 4.55 5.86
CA ILE A 292 -19.42 4.58 4.42
C ILE A 292 -20.68 4.79 3.60
N LYS A 293 -21.79 4.14 3.94
CA LYS A 293 -23.09 4.36 3.29
C LYS A 293 -23.53 5.82 3.31
N GLN A 294 -23.29 6.50 4.44
CA GLN A 294 -23.65 7.91 4.62
C GLN A 294 -22.74 8.88 3.85
N SER A 295 -21.44 8.57 3.76
CA SER A 295 -20.43 9.50 3.22
C SER A 295 -19.97 9.19 1.81
N GLN A 296 -20.04 7.93 1.39
CA GLN A 296 -19.49 7.39 0.15
C GLN A 296 -20.44 6.32 -0.44
N PRO A 297 -21.64 6.70 -0.89
CA PRO A 297 -22.67 5.77 -1.35
C PRO A 297 -22.24 4.91 -2.55
N VAL A 298 -21.43 5.47 -3.46
CA VAL A 298 -20.89 4.73 -4.63
C VAL A 298 -19.95 3.61 -4.18
N LEU A 299 -19.06 3.89 -3.22
CA LEU A 299 -18.19 2.88 -2.63
C LEU A 299 -19.02 1.82 -1.88
N TYR A 300 -20.04 2.23 -1.14
CA TYR A 300 -20.94 1.30 -0.45
C TYR A 300 -21.63 0.32 -1.41
N ASP A 301 -22.08 0.78 -2.58
CA ASP A 301 -22.65 -0.08 -3.61
C ASP A 301 -21.63 -1.05 -4.20
N ALA A 302 -20.38 -0.63 -4.38
CA ALA A 302 -19.30 -1.50 -4.81
C ALA A 302 -18.97 -2.57 -3.74
N ILE A 303 -18.96 -2.20 -2.46
CA ILE A 303 -18.78 -3.13 -1.34
C ILE A 303 -19.88 -4.19 -1.34
N LYS A 304 -21.16 -3.80 -1.51
CA LYS A 304 -22.26 -4.78 -1.59
C LYS A 304 -22.05 -5.81 -2.70
N LYS A 305 -21.56 -5.37 -3.87
CA LYS A 305 -21.24 -6.28 -4.99
C LYS A 305 -20.12 -7.25 -4.60
N ALA A 306 -19.06 -6.75 -3.95
CA ALA A 306 -17.96 -7.58 -3.49
C ALA A 306 -18.35 -8.57 -2.37
N VAL A 307 -19.31 -8.20 -1.51
CA VAL A 307 -19.91 -9.13 -0.54
C VAL A 307 -20.70 -10.23 -1.27
N ASN A 308 -21.55 -9.85 -2.23
CA ASN A 308 -22.33 -10.83 -3.00
C ASN A 308 -21.47 -11.78 -3.85
N SER A 309 -20.27 -11.34 -4.27
CA SER A 309 -19.34 -12.18 -5.02
C SER A 309 -18.43 -13.03 -4.12
N GLY A 310 -18.49 -12.88 -2.79
CA GLY A 310 -17.64 -13.58 -1.84
C GLY A 310 -16.23 -13.00 -1.67
N ALA A 311 -15.91 -11.87 -2.31
CA ALA A 311 -14.62 -11.21 -2.19
C ALA A 311 -14.46 -10.47 -0.84
N ILE A 312 -15.57 -9.99 -0.28
CA ILE A 312 -15.62 -9.47 1.09
C ILE A 312 -16.52 -10.40 1.91
N GLU A 313 -15.94 -11.01 2.94
CA GLU A 313 -16.66 -11.83 3.90
C GLU A 313 -17.07 -10.98 5.10
N LEU A 314 -18.37 -10.95 5.39
CA LEU A 314 -18.87 -10.31 6.61
C LEU A 314 -18.65 -11.27 7.78
N GLN A 315 -17.83 -10.85 8.73
CA GLN A 315 -17.43 -11.63 9.89
C GLN A 315 -17.97 -11.00 11.19
N GLY A 316 -17.78 -11.65 12.32
CA GLY A 316 -18.29 -11.19 13.61
C GLY A 316 -19.77 -11.54 13.81
N GLY A 317 -20.60 -10.53 14.08
CA GLY A 317 -22.01 -10.72 14.47
C GLY A 317 -22.55 -9.69 15.45
N MET A 318 -21.75 -8.68 15.77
CA MET A 318 -22.11 -7.55 16.63
C MET A 318 -22.02 -6.24 15.83
N TRP A 319 -22.67 -5.18 16.30
CA TRP A 319 -22.67 -3.87 15.63
C TRP A 319 -21.28 -3.21 15.61
N VAL A 320 -20.50 -3.46 16.66
CA VAL A 320 -19.11 -3.09 16.86
C VAL A 320 -18.39 -4.26 17.55
N GLU A 321 -17.07 -4.28 17.54
CA GLU A 321 -16.29 -5.22 18.35
C GLU A 321 -16.23 -4.73 19.81
N CYS A 322 -17.32 -4.93 20.55
CA CYS A 322 -17.45 -4.46 21.93
C CYS A 322 -16.68 -5.34 22.93
N ASP A 323 -16.41 -4.78 24.10
CA ASP A 323 -15.94 -5.56 25.25
C ASP A 323 -17.06 -6.49 25.72
N THR A 324 -16.73 -7.75 26.02
CA THR A 324 -17.74 -8.74 26.42
C THR A 324 -17.89 -8.88 27.93
N ASN A 325 -17.28 -8.00 28.72
CA ASN A 325 -17.35 -8.03 30.19
C ASN A 325 -18.24 -6.92 30.77
N ILE A 326 -18.19 -5.70 30.22
CA ILE A 326 -18.91 -4.56 30.80
C ILE A 326 -20.28 -4.36 30.12
N PRO A 327 -20.37 -3.89 28.86
CA PRO A 327 -21.50 -4.27 28.02
C PRO A 327 -21.18 -4.48 26.53
#